data_AF-T0ZNL2-F1
#
_entry.id   AF-T0ZNL2-F1
#
_cell.length_a   1.000
_cell.length_b   1.000
_cell.length_c   1.000
_cell.angle_alpha   90.00
_cell.angle_beta   90.00
_cell.angle_gamma   90.00
#
_symmetry.space_group_name_H-M   'P 1'
#
loop_
_entity.id
_entity.type
_entity.pdbx_description
1 polymer ?
#
loop_
_entity_poly.entity_id
_entity_poly.type
_entity_poly.pdbx_seq_one_letter_code
_entity_poly.pdbx_strand_id
1 'polypeptide(L)' 'MIYLHMFRGLLYGSYKKPRELLWILGMLIYVCLMAEAFMGYLMPWGQMSYWGAVVITSLFGAIP' A
#
# COMPACT_ATOMS: atom_id res chain seq x y z
N MET A 1 -4.29 -8.60 -8.42
CA MET A 1 -2.98 -8.91 -9.03
C MET A 1 -1.82 -8.81 -8.04
N ILE A 2 -1.58 -7.65 -7.43
CA ILE A 2 -0.41 -7.43 -6.55
C ILE A 2 -0.38 -8.41 -5.37
N TYR A 3 -1.52 -8.65 -4.69
CA TYR A 3 -1.57 -9.64 -3.60
C TYR A 3 -1.15 -11.05 -4.04
N LEU A 4 -1.55 -11.50 -5.23
CA LEU A 4 -1.11 -12.79 -5.77
C LEU A 4 0.38 -12.79 -6.12
N HIS A 5 0.90 -11.68 -6.66
CA HIS A 5 2.32 -11.51 -6.94
C HIS A 5 3.16 -11.59 -5.65
N MET A 6 2.73 -10.91 -4.59
CA MET A 6 3.38 -10.93 -3.28
C MET A 6 3.32 -12.33 -2.65
N PHE A 7 2.16 -12.97 -2.70
CA PHE A 7 1.98 -14.33 -2.19
C PHE A 7 2.88 -15.34 -2.92
N ARG A 8 2.96 -15.27 -4.25
CA ARG A 8 3.93 -16.05 -5.04
C ARG A 8 5.37 -15.80 -4.56
N GLY A 9 5.73 -14.53 -4.35
CA GLY A 9 7.05 -14.14 -3.86
C GLY A 9 7.40 -14.78 -2.51
N LEU A 10 6.42 -14.90 -1.61
CA LEU A 10 6.56 -15.57 -0.32
C LEU A 10 6.66 -17.09 -0.47
N LEU A 11 5.78 -17.73 -1.25
CA LEU A 11 5.75 -19.18 -1.44
C LEU A 11 7.06 -19.72 -2.03
N TYR A 12 7.63 -19.04 -3.02
CA TYR A 12 8.87 -19.48 -3.68
C TYR A 12 10.14 -18.87 -3.06
N GLY A 13 10.03 -18.13 -1.95
CA GLY A 13 11.18 -17.47 -1.32
C GLY A 13 11.90 -16.50 -2.26
N SER A 14 11.19 -15.85 -3.18
CA SER A 14 11.76 -14.98 -4.22
C SER A 14 12.38 -13.69 -3.65
N TYR A 15 12.15 -13.40 -2.38
CA TYR A 15 12.73 -12.29 -1.63
C TYR A 15 14.14 -12.59 -1.07
N LYS A 16 14.61 -13.85 -1.13
CA LYS A 16 15.93 -14.25 -0.62
C LYS A 16 17.07 -13.79 -1.53
N LYS A 17 18.29 -13.79 -0.97
CA LYS A 17 19.53 -13.47 -1.70
C LYS A 17 19.61 -14.19 -3.05
N PRO A 18 20.03 -13.51 -4.15
CA PRO A 18 20.53 -12.12 -4.24
C PRO A 18 19.44 -11.08 -4.57
N ARG A 19 18.17 -11.38 -4.31
CA ARG A 19 17.02 -10.57 -4.77
C ARG A 19 16.41 -9.69 -3.68
N GLU A 20 17.13 -9.42 -2.60
CA GLU A 20 16.59 -8.60 -1.50
C GLU A 20 16.23 -7.19 -1.96
N LEU A 21 17.07 -6.55 -2.79
CA LEU A 21 16.81 -5.21 -3.33
C LEU A 21 15.55 -5.16 -4.20
N LEU A 22 15.31 -6.21 -5.00
CA LEU A 22 14.10 -6.32 -5.82
C LEU A 22 12.85 -6.40 -4.94
N TRP A 23 12.93 -7.13 -3.82
CA TRP A 23 11.83 -7.23 -2.87
C TRP A 23 11.55 -5.90 -2.16
N ILE A 24 12.60 -5.19 -1.70
CA ILE A 24 12.45 -3.88 -1.06
C ILE A 24 11.84 -2.87 -2.03
N LEU A 25 12.28 -2.84 -3.28
CA LEU A 25 11.69 -1.99 -4.31
C LEU A 25 10.22 -2.36 -4.57
N GLY A 26 9.90 -3.65 -4.61
CA GLY A 26 8.52 -4.14 -4.72
C GLY A 26 7.63 -3.69 -3.56
N MET A 27 8.15 -3.70 -2.33
CA MET A 27 7.46 -3.20 -1.14
C MET A 27 7.23 -1.68 -1.20
N LEU A 28 8.22 -0.92 -1.69
CA LEU A 28 8.07 0.53 -1.90
C LEU A 28 6.95 0.81 -2.92
N ILE A 29 6.94 0.10 -4.04
CA ILE A 29 5.89 0.21 -5.06
C ILE A 29 4.52 -0.14 -4.47
N TYR A 30 4.45 -1.17 -3.62
CA TYR A 30 3.20 -1.54 -2.94
C TYR A 30 2.63 -0.39 -2.09
N VAL A 31 3.48 0.31 -1.33
CA VAL A 31 3.05 1.48 -0.53
C VAL A 31 2.61 2.64 -1.43
N CYS A 32 3.36 2.94 -2.49
CA CYS A 32 2.98 3.98 -3.46
C CYS A 32 1.61 3.69 -4.10
N LEU A 33 1.34 2.43 -4.47
CA LEU A 33 0.06 2.03 -5.07
C LEU A 33 -1.11 2.15 -4.09
N MET A 34 -0.90 1.85 -2.80
CA MET A 34 -1.91 2.11 -1.77
C MET A 34 -2.21 3.59 -1.64
N ALA A 35 -1.17 4.44 -1.63
CA ALA A 35 -1.33 5.89 -1.57
C ALA A 35 -2.06 6.46 -2.80
N GLU A 36 -1.70 6.02 -4.00
CA GLU A 36 -2.33 6.43 -5.26
C GLU A 36 -3.82 6.03 -5.30
N ALA A 37 -4.12 4.76 -4.97
CA ALA A 37 -5.50 4.28 -4.93
C ALA A 37 -6.35 5.04 -3.90
N PHE A 38 -5.77 5.37 -2.74
CA PHE A 38 -6.44 6.17 -1.72
C PHE A 38 -6.72 7.58 -2.23
N MET A 39 -5.73 8.30 -2.76
CA MET A 39 -5.92 9.64 -3.32
C MET A 39 -6.97 9.65 -4.44
N GLY A 40 -6.95 8.65 -5.32
CA GLY A 40 -7.95 8.49 -6.36
C GLY A 40 -9.37 8.26 -5.81
N TYR A 41 -9.49 7.51 -4.73
CA TYR A 41 -10.76 7.28 -4.03
C TYR A 41 -11.34 8.56 -3.39
N LEU A 42 -10.51 9.56 -3.10
CA LEU A 42 -10.97 10.84 -2.55
C LEU A 42 -11.61 11.75 -3.60
N MET A 43 -11.22 11.64 -4.88
CA MET A 43 -11.63 12.57 -5.94
C MET A 43 -13.15 12.74 -6.11
N PRO A 44 -14.01 11.69 -6.02
CA PRO A 44 -15.46 11.84 -6.18
C PRO A 44 -16.17 12.55 -5.02
N TRP A 45 -15.49 12.76 -3.88
CA TRP A 45 -16.00 13.49 -2.71
C TRP A 45 -17.36 13.01 -2.17
N GLY A 46 -17.64 11.70 -2.23
CA GLY A 46 -18.83 11.10 -1.62
C GLY A 46 -18.71 10.92 -0.10
N GLN A 47 -19.79 10.47 0.55
CA GLN A 47 -19.81 10.21 2.00
C GLN A 47 -18.67 9.27 2.44
N MET A 48 -18.49 8.14 1.75
CA MET A 48 -17.43 7.19 2.08
C MET A 48 -16.03 7.74 1.81
N SER A 49 -15.85 8.54 0.74
CA SER A 49 -14.58 9.22 0.45
C SER A 49 -14.23 10.23 1.54
N TYR A 50 -15.20 11.05 1.97
CA TYR A 50 -15.02 12.05 3.02
C TYR A 50 -14.66 11.41 4.37
N TRP A 51 -15.49 10.49 4.85
CA TRP A 51 -15.24 9.83 6.13
C TRP A 51 -13.98 8.97 6.11
N GLY A 52 -13.68 8.33 4.96
CA GLY A 52 -12.42 7.62 4.75
C GLY A 52 -11.20 8.54 4.89
N ALA A 53 -11.25 9.75 4.32
CA ALA A 53 -10.18 10.73 4.47
C ALA A 53 -9.95 11.12 5.93
N VAL A 54 -11.03 11.42 6.65
CA VAL A 54 -10.98 11.81 8.07
C VAL A 54 -10.35 10.70 8.92
N VAL A 55 -10.74 9.44 8.72
CA VAL A 55 -10.24 8.30 9.49
C VAL A 55 -8.76 8.01 9.17
N ILE A 56 -8.35 8.04 7.90
CA ILE A 56 -6.96 7.73 7.55
C ILE A 56 -6.01 8.84 8.00
N THR A 57 -6.42 10.11 7.88
CA THR A 57 -5.57 11.23 8.32
C THR A 57 -5.47 11.34 9.83
N SER A 58 -6.50 10.93 10.58
CA SER A 58 -6.46 10.94 12.05
C SER A 58 -5.42 9.98 12.63
N LEU A 59 -5.01 8.93 11.89
CA LEU A 59 -3.94 8.02 12.30
C LEU A 59 -2.60 8.74 12.56
N PHE A 60 -2.29 9.78 11.78
CA PHE A 60 -1.07 10.57 11.98
C PHE A 60 -1.16 11.47 13.22
N GLY A 61 -2.37 11.85 13.64
CA GLY A 61 -2.60 12.57 14.89
C GLY A 61 -2.48 11.71 16.14
N ALA A 62 -2.33 10.39 15.99
CA ALA A 62 -2.06 9.46 17.10
C ALA A 62 -0.56 9.29 17.40
N ILE A 63 0.32 9.91 16.61
CA ILE A 63 1.76 9.96 16.88
C ILE A 63 1.99 10.97 18.02
N PRO A 64 2.53 10.55 19.17
CA PRO A 64 2.72 11.43 20.34
C PRO A 64 3.78 12.51 20.12
#